data_AF-A0A7S1A3A2-F1
#
_entry.id   AF-A0A7S1A3A2-F1
#
_cell.length_a   1.000
_cell.length_b   1.000
_cell.length_c   1.000
_cell.angle_alpha   90.00
_cell.angle_beta   90.00
_cell.angle_gamma   90.00
#
_symmetry.space_group_name_H-M   'P 1'
#
loop_
_entity.id
_entity.type
_entity.pdbx_description
1 polymer ?
#
loop_
_entity_poly.entity_id
_entity_poly.type
_entity_poly.pdbx_seq_one_letter_code
_entity_poly.pdbx_strand_id
1 'polypeptide(L)'
;MLFGVGRLVCSIGKRYPFPVGVSLATLKTGGSDLSTQLLIERKDAVDRPRLVCFTLLGFLWNGMLQQHVYVNVFARCFPHAARFSALPTVAARLRDGPGLRSLMMQVSFVNFIWNPIFYYFFYLFQEFVQGASSVSEQSTSLNVLSYVSSGLTRCREQFWVAVDRCSNNLWDDLRLCWAIWIPGHLFTFATPMWLRMPLTHSLSFFFYCALSFTRGDHDGTKLRVDVEYLERLGHVS
;
A
#
# COMPACT_ATOMS: atom_id res chain seq x y z
N MET A 1 28.09 8.88 16.22
CA MET A 1 26.69 9.36 16.21
C MET A 1 25.68 8.36 15.64
N LEU A 2 25.96 7.65 14.54
CA LEU A 2 25.05 6.64 13.94
C LEU A 2 24.60 5.51 14.90
N PHE A 3 25.47 5.06 15.81
CA PHE A 3 25.13 4.05 16.83
C PHE A 3 24.12 4.52 17.88
N GLY A 4 24.06 5.83 18.16
CA GLY A 4 23.11 6.40 19.13
C GLY A 4 21.69 6.51 18.54
N VAL A 5 21.61 6.94 17.27
CA VAL A 5 20.35 7.04 16.54
C VAL A 5 19.70 5.67 16.36
N GLY A 6 20.47 4.64 16.00
CA GLY A 6 19.96 3.27 15.85
C GLY A 6 19.37 2.70 17.15
N ARG A 7 20.01 2.96 18.30
CA ARG A 7 19.48 2.52 19.61
C ARG A 7 18.22 3.29 20.00
N LEU A 8 18.16 4.59 19.73
CA LEU A 8 16.99 5.42 20.00
C LEU A 8 15.78 4.98 19.16
N VAL A 9 15.98 4.76 17.85
CA VAL A 9 14.93 4.26 16.94
C VAL A 9 14.41 2.89 17.41
N CYS A 10 15.30 1.97 17.78
CA CYS A 10 14.91 0.67 18.34
C CYS A 10 14.16 0.80 19.67
N SER A 11 14.57 1.74 20.54
CA SER A 11 13.91 1.97 21.84
C SER A 11 12.50 2.54 21.68
N ILE A 12 12.35 3.58 20.84
CA ILE A 12 11.05 4.20 20.56
C ILE A 12 10.14 3.22 19.82
N GLY A 13 10.66 2.48 18.83
CA GLY A 13 9.89 1.47 18.10
C GLY A 13 9.37 0.35 18.98
N LYS A 14 10.13 -0.09 20.00
CA LYS A 14 9.67 -1.08 20.98
C LYS A 14 8.65 -0.50 21.97
N ARG A 15 8.81 0.78 22.35
CA ARG A 15 7.94 1.45 23.34
C ARG A 15 6.60 1.91 22.75
N TYR A 16 6.60 2.32 21.48
CA TYR A 16 5.43 2.85 20.78
C TYR A 16 5.27 2.22 19.37
N PRO A 17 5.10 0.88 19.27
CA PRO A 17 5.08 0.18 17.98
C PRO A 17 3.92 0.62 17.09
N PHE A 18 2.75 0.93 17.67
CA PHE A 18 1.59 1.38 16.91
C PHE A 18 1.77 2.80 16.31
N PRO A 19 2.03 3.86 17.11
CA PRO A 19 2.25 5.19 16.56
C PRO A 19 3.39 5.28 15.54
N VAL A 20 4.48 4.55 15.78
CA VAL A 20 5.61 4.49 14.85
C VAL A 20 5.21 3.82 13.53
N GLY A 21 4.49 2.71 13.58
CA GLY A 21 4.00 2.02 12.38
C GLY A 21 3.06 2.89 11.55
N VAL A 22 2.09 3.55 12.19
CA VAL A 22 1.15 4.48 11.54
C VAL A 22 1.91 5.64 10.88
N SER A 23 2.87 6.24 11.59
CA SER A 23 3.65 7.37 11.08
C SER A 23 4.49 6.97 9.87
N LEU A 24 5.20 5.85 9.96
CA LEU A 24 5.99 5.32 8.85
C LEU A 24 5.12 4.96 7.65
N ALA A 25 3.96 4.35 7.86
CA ALA A 25 3.03 4.02 6.79
C ALA A 25 2.50 5.26 6.08
N THR A 26 2.14 6.29 6.84
CA THR A 26 1.64 7.59 6.33
C THR A 26 2.71 8.29 5.49
N LEU A 27 3.90 8.50 6.07
CA LEU A 27 5.01 9.19 5.40
C LEU A 27 5.49 8.44 4.16
N LYS A 28 5.60 7.12 4.24
CA LYS A 28 6.00 6.27 3.11
C LYS A 28 5.02 6.41 1.94
N THR A 29 3.72 6.31 2.21
CA THR A 29 2.68 6.27 1.16
C THR A 29 2.48 7.64 0.51
N GLY A 30 2.45 8.71 1.30
CA GLY A 30 2.44 10.09 0.75
C GLY A 30 3.75 10.40 0.02
N GLY A 31 4.89 10.01 0.58
CA GLY A 31 6.21 10.21 -0.03
C GLY A 31 6.40 9.47 -1.36
N SER A 32 5.86 8.26 -1.50
CA SER A 32 5.90 7.52 -2.78
C SER A 32 5.08 8.22 -3.86
N ASP A 33 3.93 8.78 -3.52
CA ASP A 33 3.11 9.52 -4.47
C ASP A 33 3.81 10.82 -4.89
N LEU A 34 4.31 11.59 -3.92
CA LEU A 34 5.07 12.81 -4.20
C LEU A 34 6.30 12.53 -5.08
N SER A 35 7.04 11.46 -4.78
CA SER A 35 8.18 11.04 -5.59
C SER A 35 7.76 10.65 -7.01
N THR A 36 6.63 9.99 -7.16
CA THR A 36 6.09 9.61 -8.47
C THR A 36 5.72 10.85 -9.28
N GLN A 37 4.98 11.79 -8.68
CA GLN A 37 4.56 13.01 -9.37
C GLN A 37 5.75 13.88 -9.81
N LEU A 38 6.75 14.06 -8.93
CA LEU A 38 7.88 14.96 -9.19
C LEU A 38 9.01 14.30 -9.99
N LEU A 39 9.35 13.04 -9.70
CA LEU A 39 10.53 12.39 -10.28
C LEU A 39 10.20 11.54 -11.51
N ILE A 40 9.05 10.86 -11.50
CA ILE A 40 8.65 9.95 -12.60
C ILE A 40 7.81 10.70 -13.62
N GLU A 41 6.72 11.34 -13.18
CA GLU A 41 5.80 12.07 -14.05
C GLU A 41 6.31 13.48 -14.40
N ARG A 42 7.28 14.01 -13.63
CA ARG A 42 7.86 15.35 -13.81
C ARG A 42 6.80 16.46 -13.92
N LYS A 43 5.76 16.39 -13.08
CA LYS A 43 4.72 17.42 -13.03
C LYS A 43 5.27 18.72 -12.45
N ASP A 44 4.98 19.85 -13.10
CA ASP A 44 5.32 21.19 -12.61
C ASP A 44 4.55 21.57 -11.34
N ALA A 45 3.33 21.02 -11.19
CA ALA A 45 2.47 21.24 -10.04
C ALA A 45 1.99 19.90 -9.46
N VAL A 46 2.02 19.81 -8.12
CA VAL A 46 1.57 18.61 -7.40
C VAL A 46 0.05 18.55 -7.38
N ASP A 47 -0.49 17.42 -7.82
CA ASP A 47 -1.88 17.02 -7.66
C ASP A 47 -2.17 16.75 -6.18
N ARG A 48 -2.79 17.74 -5.54
CA ARG A 48 -3.09 17.71 -4.10
C ARG A 48 -4.16 16.67 -3.74
N PRO A 49 -5.30 16.54 -4.45
CA PRO A 49 -6.26 15.47 -4.19
C PRO A 49 -5.62 14.09 -4.19
N ARG A 50 -4.77 13.80 -5.19
CA ARG A 50 -4.03 12.53 -5.26
C ARG A 50 -3.08 12.35 -4.07
N LEU A 51 -2.28 13.37 -3.74
CA LEU A 51 -1.35 13.30 -2.60
C LEU A 51 -2.09 13.09 -1.27
N VAL A 52 -3.23 13.76 -1.08
CA VAL A 52 -4.10 13.57 0.08
C VAL A 52 -4.65 12.16 0.11
N CYS A 53 -5.05 11.61 -1.04
CA CYS A 53 -5.54 10.24 -1.15
C CYS A 53 -4.48 9.23 -0.68
N PHE A 54 -3.26 9.30 -1.23
CA PHE A 54 -2.18 8.39 -0.83
C PHE A 54 -1.74 8.59 0.63
N THR A 55 -1.73 9.82 1.13
CA THR A 55 -1.39 10.10 2.53
C THR A 55 -2.42 9.52 3.49
N LEU A 56 -3.71 9.75 3.25
CA LEU A 56 -4.79 9.20 4.08
C LEU A 56 -4.91 7.68 3.93
N LEU A 57 -4.65 7.12 2.75
CA LEU A 57 -4.54 5.68 2.54
C LEU A 57 -3.40 5.08 3.38
N GLY A 58 -2.25 5.77 3.43
CA GLY A 58 -1.13 5.44 4.30
C GLY A 58 -1.51 5.43 5.79
N PHE A 59 -2.30 6.40 6.22
CA PHE A 59 -2.73 6.52 7.61
C PHE A 59 -3.82 5.49 7.97
N LEU A 60 -4.96 5.49 7.27
CA LEU A 60 -6.14 4.69 7.61
C LEU A 60 -5.95 3.21 7.27
N TRP A 61 -5.60 2.91 6.02
CA TRP A 61 -5.50 1.53 5.55
C TRP A 61 -4.22 0.88 6.07
N ASN A 62 -3.05 1.42 5.72
CA ASN A 62 -1.77 0.79 6.07
C ASN A 62 -1.43 0.93 7.55
N GLY A 63 -1.59 2.14 8.08
CA GLY A 63 -1.19 2.48 9.44
C GLY A 63 -2.12 1.90 10.50
N MET A 64 -3.44 2.10 10.36
CA MET A 64 -4.39 1.65 11.38
C MET A 64 -4.88 0.23 11.12
N LEU A 65 -5.58 0.02 9.99
CA LEU A 65 -6.29 -1.23 9.74
C LEU A 65 -5.34 -2.40 9.50
N GLN A 66 -4.43 -2.28 8.52
CA GLN A 66 -3.51 -3.35 8.15
C GLN A 66 -2.56 -3.68 9.29
N GLN A 67 -2.03 -2.67 10.00
CA GLN A 67 -1.20 -2.91 11.17
C GLN A 67 -1.96 -3.69 12.26
N HIS A 68 -3.21 -3.31 12.53
CA HIS A 68 -4.03 -4.03 13.50
C HIS A 68 -4.29 -5.48 13.07
N VAL A 69 -4.67 -5.71 11.82
CA VAL A 69 -4.92 -7.06 11.28
C VAL A 69 -3.65 -7.91 11.32
N TYR A 70 -2.52 -7.38 10.90
CA TYR A 70 -1.28 -8.15 10.81
C TYR A 70 -0.68 -8.44 12.18
N VAL A 71 -0.81 -7.52 13.14
CA VAL A 71 -0.28 -7.72 14.50
C VAL A 71 -1.23 -8.57 15.36
N ASN A 72 -2.54 -8.34 15.30
CA ASN A 72 -3.48 -8.98 16.23
C ASN A 72 -4.19 -10.19 15.62
N VAL A 73 -4.65 -10.09 14.37
CA VAL A 73 -5.42 -11.17 13.73
C VAL A 73 -4.47 -12.25 13.23
N PHE A 74 -3.43 -11.89 12.48
CA PHE A 74 -2.51 -12.89 11.91
C PHE A 74 -1.70 -13.60 12.98
N ALA A 75 -1.33 -12.93 14.08
CA ALA A 75 -0.68 -13.59 15.21
C ALA A 75 -1.55 -14.71 15.83
N ARG A 76 -2.88 -14.56 15.78
CA ARG A 76 -3.83 -15.58 16.26
C ARG A 76 -4.10 -16.66 15.22
N CYS A 77 -4.25 -16.28 13.95
CA CYS A 77 -4.52 -17.22 12.87
C CYS A 77 -3.29 -18.08 12.50
N PHE A 78 -2.08 -17.56 12.70
CA PHE A 78 -0.83 -18.21 12.28
C PHE A 78 0.22 -18.21 13.41
N PRO A 79 -0.04 -18.91 14.54
CA PRO A 79 0.83 -18.86 15.71
C PRO A 79 2.26 -19.37 15.45
N HIS A 80 2.43 -20.26 14.46
CA HIS A 80 3.73 -20.80 14.07
C HIS A 80 4.60 -19.80 13.29
N ALA A 81 4.03 -18.69 12.81
CA ALA A 81 4.76 -17.69 12.02
C ALA A 81 5.85 -16.98 12.84
N ALA A 82 5.57 -16.69 14.12
CA ALA A 82 6.53 -16.07 15.02
C ALA A 82 7.73 -16.99 15.30
N ARG A 83 7.48 -18.29 15.50
CA ARG A 83 8.54 -19.30 15.66
C ARG A 83 9.37 -19.44 14.39
N PHE A 84 8.70 -19.57 13.25
CA PHE A 84 9.34 -19.71 11.94
C PHE A 84 10.28 -18.55 11.62
N SER A 85 9.82 -17.32 11.90
CA SER A 85 10.59 -16.10 11.66
C SER A 85 11.75 -15.91 12.64
N ALA A 86 11.68 -16.52 13.83
CA ALA A 86 12.77 -16.52 14.82
C ALA A 86 13.90 -17.51 14.49
N LEU A 87 13.72 -18.42 13.52
CA LEU A 87 14.75 -19.38 13.14
C LEU A 87 15.97 -18.67 12.53
N PRO A 88 17.21 -19.06 12.92
CA PRO A 88 18.43 -18.30 12.63
C PRO A 88 18.91 -18.47 11.18
N THR A 89 18.61 -19.60 10.52
CA THR A 89 19.11 -19.90 9.18
C THR A 89 17.99 -20.22 8.21
N VAL A 90 18.21 -19.92 6.92
CA VAL A 90 17.28 -20.28 5.83
C VAL A 90 17.10 -21.79 5.77
N ALA A 91 18.16 -22.57 5.96
CA ALA A 91 18.09 -24.03 5.96
C ALA A 91 17.19 -24.57 7.09
N ALA A 92 17.26 -23.99 8.30
CA ALA A 92 16.37 -24.36 9.40
C ALA A 92 14.91 -24.01 9.10
N ARG A 93 14.66 -22.87 8.44
CA ARG A 93 13.32 -22.47 7.99
C ARG A 93 12.78 -23.43 6.92
N LEU A 94 13.58 -23.80 5.94
CA LEU A 94 13.16 -24.74 4.89
C LEU A 94 12.81 -26.14 5.44
N ARG A 95 13.35 -26.50 6.61
CA ARG A 95 13.05 -27.76 7.30
C ARG A 95 11.85 -27.66 8.26
N ASP A 96 11.39 -26.46 8.60
CA ASP A 96 10.22 -26.25 9.47
C ASP A 96 8.92 -26.31 8.67
N GLY A 97 8.47 -27.52 8.35
CA GLY A 97 7.24 -27.78 7.59
C GLY A 97 6.00 -27.03 8.13
N PRO A 98 5.70 -27.07 9.45
CA PRO A 98 4.59 -26.30 10.02
C PRO A 98 4.73 -24.79 9.81
N GLY A 99 5.93 -24.24 9.96
CA GLY A 99 6.21 -22.83 9.73
C GLY A 99 6.06 -22.43 8.27
N LEU A 100 6.57 -23.24 7.34
CA LEU A 100 6.37 -23.05 5.89
C LEU A 100 4.88 -23.09 5.52
N ARG A 101 4.10 -24.01 6.10
CA ARG A 101 2.66 -24.08 5.87
C ARG A 101 1.97 -22.80 6.34
N SER A 102 2.26 -22.31 7.55
CA SER A 102 1.72 -21.04 8.04
C SER A 102 2.18 -19.84 7.20
N LEU A 103 3.39 -19.88 6.66
CA LEU A 103 3.91 -18.86 5.75
C LEU A 103 3.10 -18.83 4.44
N MET A 104 2.96 -19.98 3.80
CA MET A 104 2.22 -20.11 2.54
C MET A 104 0.76 -19.69 2.72
N MET A 105 0.13 -20.05 3.84
CA MET A 105 -1.23 -19.61 4.14
C MET A 105 -1.33 -18.08 4.31
N GLN A 106 -0.36 -17.44 4.96
CA GLN A 106 -0.32 -15.97 5.04
C GLN A 106 -0.11 -15.32 3.69
N VAL A 107 0.84 -15.82 2.88
CA VAL A 107 1.09 -15.31 1.52
C VAL A 107 -0.16 -15.43 0.67
N SER A 108 -0.82 -16.59 0.69
CA SER A 108 -2.04 -16.81 -0.06
C SER A 108 -3.18 -15.92 0.43
N PHE A 109 -3.41 -15.81 1.73
CA PHE A 109 -4.44 -14.93 2.27
C PHE A 109 -4.21 -13.47 1.87
N VAL A 110 -2.97 -12.98 2.00
CA VAL A 110 -2.66 -11.59 1.63
C VAL A 110 -2.87 -11.37 0.13
N ASN A 111 -2.34 -12.26 -0.72
CA ASN A 111 -2.38 -12.04 -2.16
C ASN A 111 -3.74 -12.28 -2.80
N PHE A 112 -4.52 -13.25 -2.31
CA PHE A 112 -5.77 -13.67 -2.95
C PHE A 112 -7.03 -13.18 -2.22
N ILE A 113 -6.92 -12.64 -1.01
CA ILE A 113 -8.07 -12.11 -0.26
C ILE A 113 -7.82 -10.66 0.13
N TRP A 114 -6.73 -10.37 0.82
CA TRP A 114 -6.46 -9.01 1.32
C TRP A 114 -6.24 -8.00 0.19
N ASN A 115 -5.44 -8.35 -0.82
CA ASN A 115 -5.13 -7.46 -1.94
C ASN A 115 -6.38 -7.13 -2.80
N PRO A 116 -7.25 -8.09 -3.17
CA PRO A 116 -8.52 -7.76 -3.82
C PRO A 116 -9.38 -6.80 -3.00
N ILE A 117 -9.53 -7.04 -1.68
CA ILE A 117 -10.31 -6.14 -0.80
C ILE A 117 -9.68 -4.74 -0.76
N PHE A 118 -8.35 -4.66 -0.70
CA PHE A 118 -7.63 -3.39 -0.76
C PHE A 118 -7.97 -2.61 -2.03
N TYR A 119 -8.02 -3.25 -3.20
CA TYR A 119 -8.34 -2.54 -4.45
C TYR A 119 -9.77 -1.99 -4.44
N TYR A 120 -10.77 -2.78 -4.05
CA TYR A 120 -12.14 -2.28 -3.92
C TYR A 120 -12.24 -1.10 -2.94
N PHE A 121 -11.53 -1.18 -1.82
CA PHE A 121 -11.43 -0.06 -0.88
C PHE A 121 -10.75 1.14 -1.53
N PHE A 122 -9.63 0.95 -2.22
CA PHE A 122 -8.85 2.02 -2.85
C PHE A 122 -9.67 2.81 -3.87
N TYR A 123 -10.33 2.15 -4.82
CA TYR A 123 -11.15 2.83 -5.84
C TYR A 123 -12.31 3.62 -5.22
N LEU A 124 -12.97 3.07 -4.21
CA LEU A 124 -14.01 3.80 -3.47
C LEU A 124 -13.43 4.97 -2.66
N PHE A 125 -12.24 4.78 -2.09
CA PHE A 125 -11.55 5.80 -1.30
C PHE A 125 -11.08 6.98 -2.16
N GLN A 126 -10.74 6.74 -3.44
CA GLN A 126 -10.46 7.82 -4.38
C GLN A 126 -11.69 8.72 -4.57
N GLU A 127 -12.89 8.16 -4.69
CA GLU A 127 -14.13 8.95 -4.79
C GLU A 127 -14.38 9.78 -3.54
N PHE A 128 -14.14 9.22 -2.35
CA PHE A 128 -14.25 9.97 -1.10
C PHE A 128 -13.35 11.22 -1.12
N VAL A 129 -12.09 11.04 -1.48
CA VAL A 129 -11.09 12.10 -1.42
C VAL A 129 -11.37 13.20 -2.45
N GLN A 130 -11.85 12.84 -3.64
CA GLN A 130 -12.23 13.85 -4.62
C GLN A 130 -13.45 14.66 -4.20
N GLY A 131 -14.45 14.01 -3.61
CA GLY A 131 -15.63 14.70 -3.10
C GLY A 131 -15.28 15.63 -1.93
N ALA A 132 -14.33 15.23 -1.09
CA ALA A 132 -13.79 16.12 -0.06
C ALA A 132 -12.97 17.27 -0.68
N SER A 133 -12.18 17.00 -1.72
CA SER A 133 -11.30 18.00 -2.34
C SER A 133 -12.06 19.09 -3.08
N SER A 134 -13.21 18.79 -3.69
CA SER A 134 -14.03 19.80 -4.37
C SER A 134 -14.56 20.89 -3.42
N VAL A 135 -14.73 20.58 -2.12
CA VAL A 135 -15.11 21.57 -1.10
C VAL A 135 -13.97 22.54 -0.79
N SER A 136 -12.72 22.03 -0.82
CA SER A 136 -11.53 22.83 -0.56
C SER A 136 -11.35 23.99 -1.54
N GLU A 137 -11.79 23.81 -2.78
CA GLU A 137 -11.66 24.81 -3.83
C GLU A 137 -12.69 25.94 -3.71
N GLN A 138 -13.85 25.65 -3.10
CA GLN A 138 -14.96 26.61 -2.97
C GLN A 138 -15.03 27.33 -1.61
N SER A 139 -14.43 26.79 -0.55
CA SER A 139 -14.67 27.27 0.82
C SER A 139 -13.41 27.81 1.50
N THR A 140 -13.47 29.05 1.99
CA THR A 140 -12.40 29.70 2.78
C THR A 140 -12.38 29.29 4.25
N SER A 141 -13.42 28.60 4.75
CA SER A 141 -13.55 28.18 6.15
C SER A 141 -13.38 26.67 6.34
N LEU A 142 -12.69 26.28 7.42
CA LEU A 142 -12.42 24.88 7.77
C LEU A 142 -13.64 24.25 8.45
N ASN A 143 -14.65 23.83 7.68
CA ASN A 143 -15.74 23.03 8.20
C ASN A 143 -15.52 21.55 7.90
N VAL A 144 -14.91 20.80 8.83
CA VAL A 144 -14.61 19.37 8.66
C VAL A 144 -15.85 18.53 8.28
N LEU A 145 -17.02 18.91 8.78
CA LEU A 145 -18.26 18.19 8.47
C LEU A 145 -18.64 18.33 6.99
N SER A 146 -18.36 19.46 6.34
CA SER A 146 -18.65 19.63 4.91
C SER A 146 -17.72 18.81 4.02
N TYR A 147 -16.45 18.66 4.40
CA TYR A 147 -15.50 17.78 3.70
C TYR A 147 -15.96 16.32 3.77
N VAL A 148 -16.30 15.85 4.98
CA VAL A 148 -16.73 14.47 5.20
C VAL A 148 -18.07 14.20 4.51
N SER A 149 -19.05 15.09 4.63
CA SER A 149 -20.36 14.91 4.01
C SER A 149 -20.28 14.91 2.47
N SER A 150 -19.42 15.75 1.89
CA SER A 150 -19.22 15.80 0.43
C SER A 150 -18.50 14.57 -0.08
N GLY A 151 -17.46 14.10 0.63
CA GLY A 151 -16.79 12.84 0.32
C GLY A 151 -17.73 11.63 0.38
N LEU A 152 -18.57 11.54 1.43
CA LEU A 152 -19.55 10.46 1.57
C LEU A 152 -20.65 10.53 0.50
N THR A 153 -21.12 11.73 0.17
CA THR A 153 -22.10 11.94 -0.90
C THR A 153 -21.55 11.44 -2.22
N ARG A 154 -20.31 11.78 -2.55
CA ARG A 154 -19.66 11.31 -3.77
C ARG A 154 -19.46 9.80 -3.79
N CYS A 155 -19.02 9.19 -2.68
CA CYS A 155 -18.95 7.73 -2.57
C CYS A 155 -20.29 7.06 -2.84
N ARG A 156 -21.40 7.63 -2.35
CA ARG A 156 -22.75 7.09 -2.57
C ARG A 156 -23.15 7.18 -4.04
N GLU A 157 -22.88 8.32 -4.68
CA GLU A 157 -23.27 8.58 -6.07
C GLU A 157 -22.40 7.80 -7.07
N GLN A 158 -21.10 7.70 -6.80
CA GLN A 158 -20.12 7.06 -7.67
C GLN A 158 -19.78 5.62 -7.25
N PHE A 159 -20.54 5.03 -6.33
CA PHE A 159 -20.27 3.69 -5.79
C PHE A 159 -20.11 2.64 -6.91
N TRP A 160 -21.09 2.56 -7.81
CA TRP A 160 -21.08 1.58 -8.89
C TRP A 160 -20.02 1.88 -9.94
N VAL A 161 -19.70 3.16 -10.18
CA VAL A 161 -18.62 3.57 -11.09
C VAL A 161 -17.26 3.16 -10.52
N ALA A 162 -17.04 3.34 -9.22
CA ALA A 162 -15.82 2.88 -8.54
C ALA A 162 -15.70 1.35 -8.57
N VAL A 163 -16.79 0.63 -8.33
CA VAL A 163 -16.82 -0.85 -8.40
C VAL A 163 -16.55 -1.34 -9.81
N ASP A 164 -17.13 -0.71 -10.84
CA ASP A 164 -16.92 -1.08 -12.23
C ASP A 164 -15.47 -0.80 -12.66
N ARG A 165 -14.92 0.37 -12.33
CA ARG A 165 -13.50 0.68 -12.57
C ARG A 165 -12.56 -0.28 -11.87
N CYS A 166 -12.86 -0.63 -10.62
CA CYS A 166 -12.09 -1.64 -9.90
C CYS A 166 -12.16 -2.97 -10.65
N SER A 167 -13.36 -3.44 -11.01
CA SER A 167 -13.56 -4.72 -11.69
C SER A 167 -12.84 -4.81 -13.04
N ASN A 168 -12.88 -3.71 -13.82
CA ASN A 168 -12.22 -3.62 -15.12
C ASN A 168 -10.69 -3.60 -15.02
N ASN A 169 -10.14 -3.06 -13.93
CA ASN A 169 -8.69 -2.94 -13.73
C ASN A 169 -8.10 -4.02 -12.80
N LEU A 170 -8.95 -4.78 -12.11
CA LEU A 170 -8.57 -5.63 -10.97
C LEU A 170 -7.46 -6.61 -11.34
N TRP A 171 -7.54 -7.20 -12.53
CA TRP A 171 -6.56 -8.20 -12.96
C TRP A 171 -5.18 -7.60 -13.22
N ASP A 172 -5.10 -6.44 -13.86
CA ASP A 172 -3.82 -5.79 -14.11
C ASP A 172 -3.21 -5.26 -12.81
N ASP A 173 -4.06 -4.75 -11.93
CA ASP A 173 -3.68 -4.30 -10.60
C ASP A 173 -3.16 -5.47 -9.75
N LEU A 174 -3.86 -6.61 -9.74
CA LEU A 174 -3.42 -7.82 -9.05
C LEU A 174 -2.14 -8.40 -9.65
N ARG A 175 -1.96 -8.39 -10.97
CA ARG A 175 -0.72 -8.85 -11.62
C ARG A 175 0.47 -8.00 -11.19
N LEU A 176 0.33 -6.66 -11.22
CA LEU A 176 1.35 -5.74 -10.72
C LEU A 176 1.65 -5.98 -9.24
N CYS A 177 0.58 -6.15 -8.44
CA CYS A 177 0.69 -6.45 -7.02
C CYS A 177 1.47 -7.76 -6.77
N TRP A 178 1.09 -8.84 -7.45
CA TRP A 178 1.68 -10.16 -7.28
C TRP A 178 3.11 -10.23 -7.80
N ALA A 179 3.42 -9.51 -8.89
CA ALA A 179 4.78 -9.40 -9.43
C ALA A 179 5.76 -8.79 -8.41
N ILE A 180 5.29 -7.94 -7.49
CA ILE A 180 6.10 -7.35 -6.44
C ILE A 180 6.02 -8.18 -5.15
N TRP A 181 4.81 -8.51 -4.70
CA TRP A 181 4.58 -9.03 -3.35
C TRP A 181 4.81 -10.52 -3.21
N ILE A 182 4.53 -11.36 -4.21
CA ILE A 182 4.82 -12.80 -4.12
C ILE A 182 6.34 -13.03 -3.98
N PRO A 183 7.20 -12.55 -4.90
CA PRO A 183 8.65 -12.70 -4.74
C PRO A 183 9.16 -11.91 -3.55
N GLY A 184 8.60 -10.71 -3.30
CA GLY A 184 8.95 -9.88 -2.14
C GLY A 184 8.73 -10.60 -0.81
N HIS A 185 7.61 -11.30 -0.64
CA HIS A 185 7.32 -12.12 0.54
C HIS A 185 8.29 -13.29 0.65
N LEU A 186 8.53 -14.04 -0.42
CA LEU A 186 9.51 -15.14 -0.40
C LEU A 186 10.90 -14.65 0.03
N PHE A 187 11.33 -13.50 -0.50
CA PHE A 187 12.62 -12.90 -0.16
C PHE A 187 12.67 -12.38 1.28
N THR A 188 11.69 -11.59 1.71
CA THR A 188 11.63 -11.09 3.10
C THR A 188 11.62 -12.23 4.11
N PHE A 189 11.04 -13.37 3.75
CA PHE A 189 10.99 -14.56 4.59
C PHE A 189 12.29 -15.36 4.62
N ALA A 190 13.17 -15.20 3.63
CA ALA A 190 14.54 -15.71 3.68
C ALA A 190 15.45 -14.86 4.58
N THR A 191 15.14 -13.58 4.78
CA THR A 191 16.02 -12.67 5.52
C THR A 191 15.89 -12.74 7.05
N PRO A 192 16.93 -12.34 7.81
CA PRO A 192 16.85 -12.24 9.27
C PRO A 192 15.71 -11.32 9.74
N MET A 193 15.16 -11.59 10.94
CA MET A 193 14.00 -10.85 11.47
C MET A 193 14.16 -9.33 11.46
N TRP A 194 15.35 -8.83 11.81
CA TRP A 194 15.63 -7.40 11.87
C TRP A 194 15.60 -6.72 10.49
N LEU A 195 15.87 -7.47 9.41
CA LEU A 195 15.91 -6.95 8.05
C LEU A 195 14.54 -7.02 7.35
N ARG A 196 13.65 -7.89 7.84
CA ARG A 196 12.31 -8.10 7.27
C ARG A 196 11.51 -6.81 7.19
N MET A 197 11.41 -6.06 8.29
CA MET A 197 10.63 -4.81 8.36
C MET A 197 11.18 -3.73 7.40
N PRO A 198 12.48 -3.38 7.42
CA PRO A 198 13.05 -2.46 6.42
C PRO A 198 12.79 -2.86 4.97
N LEU A 199 12.95 -4.15 4.63
CA LEU A 199 12.71 -4.65 3.29
C LEU A 199 11.24 -4.54 2.89
N THR A 200 10.31 -4.93 3.76
CA THR A 200 8.86 -4.79 3.51
C THR A 200 8.48 -3.34 3.27
N HIS A 201 9.01 -2.39 4.05
CA HIS A 201 8.75 -0.96 3.85
C HIS A 201 9.35 -0.44 2.53
N SER A 202 10.52 -0.94 2.14
CA SER A 202 11.15 -0.59 0.86
C SER A 202 10.34 -1.10 -0.32
N LEU A 203 9.94 -2.39 -0.32
CA LEU A 203 9.07 -2.97 -1.33
C LEU A 203 7.73 -2.25 -1.41
N SER A 204 7.13 -1.94 -0.26
CA SER A 204 5.92 -1.13 -0.18
C SER A 204 6.10 0.23 -0.85
N PHE A 205 7.21 0.92 -0.64
CA PHE A 205 7.44 2.24 -1.23
C PHE A 205 7.39 2.16 -2.75
N PHE A 206 8.11 1.21 -3.35
CA PHE A 206 8.08 1.01 -4.81
C PHE A 206 6.72 0.56 -5.32
N PHE A 207 6.02 -0.31 -4.58
CA PHE A 207 4.64 -0.68 -4.91
C PHE A 207 3.72 0.54 -4.95
N TYR A 208 3.82 1.44 -3.97
CA TYR A 208 3.00 2.66 -3.96
C TYR A 208 3.43 3.67 -5.03
N CYS A 209 4.71 3.72 -5.41
CA CYS A 209 5.12 4.50 -6.58
C CYS A 209 4.47 3.94 -7.86
N ALA A 210 4.49 2.62 -8.04
CA ALA A 210 3.86 1.97 -9.19
C ALA A 210 2.35 2.19 -9.19
N LEU A 211 1.68 2.00 -8.06
CA LEU A 211 0.23 2.23 -7.91
C LEU A 211 -0.15 3.70 -8.16
N SER A 212 0.66 4.62 -7.64
CA SER A 212 0.52 6.05 -7.89
C SER A 212 0.66 6.34 -9.38
N PHE A 213 1.66 5.80 -10.04
CA PHE A 213 1.88 6.01 -11.47
C PHE A 213 0.73 5.47 -12.32
N THR A 214 0.24 4.27 -12.02
CA THR A 214 -0.78 3.60 -12.84
C THR A 214 -2.20 4.05 -12.53
N ARG A 215 -2.52 4.35 -11.27
CA ARG A 215 -3.89 4.62 -10.78
C ARG A 215 -4.04 5.93 -10.02
N GLY A 216 -2.99 6.72 -9.90
CA GLY A 216 -3.06 8.00 -9.21
C GLY A 216 -3.82 9.06 -10.01
N ASP A 217 -3.95 8.89 -11.33
CA ASP A 217 -4.79 9.73 -12.16
C ASP A 217 -6.23 9.22 -12.15
N HIS A 218 -7.19 10.11 -11.89
CA HIS A 218 -8.58 9.73 -11.68
C HIS A 218 -9.26 9.17 -12.93
N ASP A 219 -8.78 9.59 -14.10
CA ASP A 219 -9.32 9.18 -15.39
C ASP A 219 -8.83 7.79 -15.82
N GLY A 220 -7.92 7.16 -15.07
CA GLY A 220 -7.52 5.77 -15.25
C GLY A 220 -6.83 5.44 -16.58
N THR A 221 -6.44 6.46 -17.36
CA THR A 221 -6.03 6.34 -18.77
C THR A 221 -4.62 5.77 -18.96
N LYS A 222 -3.75 5.85 -17.94
CA LYS A 222 -2.30 5.64 -18.13
C LYS A 222 -1.90 4.22 -18.51
N LEU A 223 -2.51 3.19 -17.94
CA LEU A 223 -2.15 1.80 -18.25
C LEU A 223 -2.53 1.37 -19.67
N ARG A 224 -3.60 1.94 -20.25
CA ARG A 224 -3.94 1.66 -21.66
C ARG A 224 -2.96 2.32 -22.62
N VAL A 225 -2.53 3.55 -22.32
CA VAL A 225 -1.62 4.30 -23.18
C VAL A 225 -0.22 3.69 -23.16
N ASP A 226 0.28 3.24 -22.02
CA ASP A 226 1.65 2.70 -21.94
C ASP A 226 1.79 1.31 -22.59
N VAL A 227 0.78 0.43 -22.52
CA VAL A 227 0.81 -0.85 -23.26
C VAL A 227 0.75 -0.58 -24.76
N GLU A 228 -0.11 0.33 -25.22
CA GLU A 228 -0.18 0.72 -26.63
C GLU A 228 1.11 1.42 -27.11
N TYR A 229 1.76 2.20 -26.23
CA TYR A 229 3.03 2.86 -26.52
C TYR A 229 4.20 1.88 -26.52
N LEU A 230 4.21 0.89 -25.62
CA LEU A 230 5.19 -0.20 -25.59
C LEU A 230 4.98 -1.20 -26.74
N GLU A 231 3.75 -1.46 -27.16
CA GLU A 231 3.43 -2.21 -28.39
C GLU A 231 3.86 -1.43 -29.65
N ARG A 232 3.71 -0.10 -29.66
CA ARG A 232 4.25 0.75 -30.75
C ARG A 232 5.77 0.83 -30.76
N LEU A 233 6.44 0.66 -29.62
CA LEU A 233 7.91 0.66 -29.51
C LEU A 233 8.53 -0.75 -29.63
N GLY A 234 7.72 -1.80 -29.52
CA GLY A 234 8.12 -3.19 -29.64
C GLY A 234 7.52 -3.83 -30.88
N HIS A 235 8.20 -3.63 -32.02
CA HIS A 235 8.19 -4.49 -33.20
C HIS A 235 6.90 -5.30 -33.44
N VAL A 236 6.03 -4.75 -34.29
CA VAL A 236 5.15 -5.57 -35.13
C VAL A 236 6.05 -6.55 -35.90
N SER A 237 5.97 -7.84 -35.54
CA SER A 237 6.26 -8.95 -36.46
C SER A 237 5.03 -9.23 -37.28
#